data_AF-A0A7X4DXX3-F1
#
_entry.id   AF-A0A7X4DXX3-F1
#
_cell.length_a   1.000
_cell.length_b   1.000
_cell.length_c   1.000
_cell.angle_alpha   90.00
_cell.angle_beta   90.00
_cell.angle_gamma   90.00
#
_symmetry.space_group_name_H-M   'P 1'
#
loop_
_entity.id
_entity.type
_entity.pdbx_description
1 polymer ?
#
loop_
_entity_poly.entity_id
_entity_poly.type
_entity_poly.pdbx_seq_one_letter_code
_entity_poly.pdbx_strand_id
1 'polypeptide(L)'
;MARTPQTGETVLVTTHDLPLAGRLRDGFRHGGYRVELFTSGEDTSRAEDPVLLVMTGGAPTEAGRRQAALAAGLGLPVFAVRD
;
A
#
# COMPACT_ATOMS: atom_id res chain seq x y z
N MET A 1 4.27 -12.78 -16.31
CA MET A 1 3.02 -13.32 -15.72
C MET A 1 2.79 -12.61 -14.39
N ALA A 2 1.59 -12.10 -14.13
CA ALA A 2 1.27 -11.58 -12.80
C ALA A 2 1.30 -12.74 -11.81
N ARG A 3 1.96 -12.56 -10.67
CA ARG A 3 2.00 -13.55 -9.59
C ARG A 3 0.58 -13.71 -9.04
N THR A 4 0.11 -14.93 -8.82
CA THR A 4 -1.15 -15.17 -8.11
C THR A 4 -0.91 -14.92 -6.62
N PRO A 5 -1.77 -14.16 -5.92
CA PRO A 5 -1.65 -13.99 -4.49
C PRO A 5 -1.65 -15.33 -3.77
N GLN A 6 -0.78 -15.46 -2.77
CA GLN A 6 -0.90 -16.53 -1.78
C GLN A 6 -2.00 -16.15 -0.77
N THR A 7 -2.63 -17.16 -0.18
CA THR A 7 -3.66 -16.93 0.85
C THR A 7 -3.07 -16.09 1.99
N GLY A 8 -3.63 -14.90 2.21
CA GLY A 8 -3.20 -14.02 3.28
C GLY A 8 -2.35 -12.83 2.84
N GLU A 9 -1.87 -12.74 1.60
CA GLU A 9 -1.03 -11.59 1.21
C GLU A 9 -1.81 -10.27 1.29
N THR A 10 -1.23 -9.27 1.95
CA THR A 10 -1.86 -7.97 2.21
C THR A 10 -1.18 -6.84 1.44
N VAL A 11 -1.99 -6.08 0.69
CA VAL A 11 -1.56 -4.83 0.05
C VAL A 11 -1.95 -3.66 0.95
N LEU A 12 -0.96 -2.82 1.28
CA LEU A 12 -1.16 -1.60 2.05
C LEU A 12 -1.42 -0.45 1.08
N VAL A 13 -2.47 0.33 1.29
CA VAL A 13 -2.84 1.45 0.43
C VAL A 13 -2.98 2.71 1.27
N THR A 14 -2.23 3.77 0.95
CA THR A 14 -2.39 5.03 1.68
C THR A 14 -3.66 5.77 1.26
N THR A 15 -4.15 6.66 2.12
CA THR A 15 -5.45 7.35 1.97
C THR A 15 -5.33 8.84 1.65
N HIS A 16 -4.19 9.30 1.12
CA HIS A 16 -4.01 10.72 0.74
C HIS A 16 -4.88 11.12 -0.45
N ASP A 17 -5.23 10.17 -1.32
CA ASP A 17 -6.26 10.30 -2.35
C ASP A 17 -7.29 9.17 -2.16
N LEU A 18 -8.39 9.49 -1.47
CA LEU A 18 -9.44 8.54 -1.10
C LEU A 18 -10.18 7.92 -2.31
N PRO A 19 -10.56 8.69 -3.35
CA PRO A 19 -11.11 8.12 -4.57
C PRO A 19 -10.20 7.08 -5.22
N LEU A 20 -8.90 7.38 -5.37
CA LEU A 20 -7.94 6.45 -5.93
C LEU A 20 -7.72 5.24 -5.00
N ALA A 21 -7.61 5.46 -3.68
CA ALA A 21 -7.49 4.38 -2.70
C ALA A 21 -8.67 3.41 -2.74
N GLY A 22 -9.89 3.91 -2.93
CA GLY A 22 -11.09 3.09 -3.12
C GLY A 22 -11.00 2.19 -4.35
N ARG A 23 -10.64 2.76 -5.51
CA ARG A 23 -10.46 2.00 -6.76
C ARG A 23 -9.38 0.92 -6.63
N LEU A 24 -8.24 1.26 -6.02
CA LEU A 24 -7.15 0.32 -5.79
C LEU A 24 -7.57 -0.82 -4.86
N ARG A 25 -8.25 -0.49 -3.75
CA ARG A 25 -8.76 -1.49 -2.80
C ARG A 25 -9.65 -2.51 -3.50
N ASP A 26 -10.59 -2.03 -4.29
CA ASP A 26 -11.55 -2.91 -4.96
C ASP A 26 -10.86 -3.76 -6.04
N GLY A 27 -9.89 -3.18 -6.77
CA GLY A 27 -9.07 -3.90 -7.75
C GLY A 27 -8.19 -5.01 -7.14
N PHE A 28 -7.45 -4.71 -6.06
CA PHE A 28 -6.62 -5.70 -5.37
C PHE A 28 -7.46 -6.81 -4.71
N ARG A 29 -8.61 -6.47 -4.11
CA ARG A 29 -9.55 -7.46 -3.57
C ARG A 29 -10.10 -8.37 -4.65
N HIS A 30 -10.46 -7.82 -5.82
CA HIS A 30 -10.87 -8.63 -6.96
C HIS A 30 -9.75 -9.58 -7.42
N GLY A 31 -8.48 -9.14 -7.31
CA GLY A 31 -7.31 -9.96 -7.58
C GLY A 31 -6.98 -11.01 -6.51
N GLY A 32 -7.68 -11.04 -5.36
CA GLY A 32 -7.50 -12.02 -4.30
C GLY A 32 -6.60 -11.57 -3.14
N TYR A 33 -6.17 -10.31 -3.10
CA TYR A 33 -5.37 -9.77 -2.00
C TYR A 33 -6.25 -9.28 -0.85
N ARG A 34 -5.74 -9.37 0.39
CA ARG A 34 -6.23 -8.53 1.48
C ARG A 34 -5.77 -7.10 1.24
N VAL A 35 -6.56 -6.14 1.70
CA VAL A 35 -6.21 -4.73 1.58
C VAL A 35 -6.47 -4.01 2.90
N GLU A 36 -5.44 -3.34 3.38
CA GLU A 36 -5.50 -2.44 4.52
C GLU A 36 -5.24 -1.00 4.08
N LEU A 37 -6.07 -0.09 4.58
CA LEU A 37 -5.94 1.33 4.30
C LEU A 37 -5.14 1.99 5.41
N PHE A 38 -4.11 2.73 5.02
CA PHE A 38 -3.21 3.44 5.92
C PHE A 38 -3.33 4.95 5.74
N THR A 39 -3.28 5.68 6.83
CA THR A 39 -3.06 7.12 6.87
C THR A 39 -1.57 7.41 7.07
N SER A 40 -1.14 8.64 6.79
CA SER A 40 0.27 9.02 6.91
C SER A 40 0.74 8.85 8.36
N GLY A 41 1.81 8.07 8.56
CA GLY A 41 2.42 7.89 9.88
C GLY A 41 1.89 6.72 10.71
N GLU A 42 0.94 5.95 10.18
CA GLU A 42 0.63 4.63 10.75
C GLU A 42 1.76 3.63 10.54
N ASP A 43 1.95 2.76 11.52
CA ASP A 43 3.02 1.77 11.54
C ASP A 43 2.67 0.59 10.64
N THR A 44 3.25 0.58 9.43
CA THR A 44 3.04 -0.47 8.42
C THR A 44 3.55 -1.84 8.84
N SER A 45 4.37 -1.96 9.91
CA SER A 45 4.87 -3.24 10.39
C SER A 45 3.81 -4.10 11.09
N ARG A 46 2.65 -3.52 11.41
CA ARG A 46 1.55 -4.20 12.09
C ARG A 46 0.63 -4.98 11.15
N ALA A 47 0.74 -4.75 9.85
CA ALA A 47 -0.04 -5.48 8.86
C ALA A 47 0.39 -6.95 8.82
N GLU A 48 -0.57 -7.84 8.65
CA GLU A 48 -0.31 -9.28 8.56
C GLU A 48 0.08 -9.64 7.11
N ASP A 49 1.26 -10.23 6.92
CA ASP A 49 1.82 -10.63 5.63
C ASP A 49 1.78 -9.50 4.55
N PRO A 50 2.39 -8.34 4.83
CA PRO A 50 2.40 -7.24 3.87
C PRO A 50 3.32 -7.61 2.69
N VAL A 51 2.84 -7.38 1.46
CA VAL A 51 3.60 -7.69 0.24
C VAL A 51 3.85 -6.48 -0.65
N LEU A 52 3.16 -5.37 -0.39
CA LEU A 52 3.20 -4.18 -1.25
C LEU A 52 2.68 -2.95 -0.48
N LEU A 53 3.35 -1.81 -0.64
CA LEU A 53 2.81 -0.50 -0.27
C LEU A 53 2.51 0.33 -1.52
N VAL A 54 1.25 0.76 -1.65
CA VAL A 54 0.81 1.71 -2.67
C VAL A 54 0.49 3.04 -2.02
N MET A 55 1.23 4.07 -2.39
CA MET A 55 1.03 5.43 -1.91
C MET A 55 0.17 6.23 -2.89
N THR A 56 -1.06 6.54 -2.50
CA THR A 56 -1.96 7.40 -3.28
C THR A 56 -1.61 8.87 -3.08
N GLY A 57 -1.89 9.72 -4.08
CA GLY A 57 -1.51 11.13 -4.07
C GLY A 57 0.01 11.39 -4.16
N GLY A 58 0.81 10.35 -4.43
CA GLY A 58 2.27 10.39 -4.45
C GLY A 58 2.95 10.36 -3.07
N ALA A 59 4.22 10.78 -3.02
CA ALA A 59 5.00 10.95 -1.77
C ALA A 59 5.63 12.36 -1.62
N PRO A 60 4.88 13.47 -1.83
CA PRO A 60 5.46 14.81 -1.81
C PRO A 60 5.80 15.30 -0.39
N THR A 61 5.14 14.77 0.63
CA THR A 61 5.34 15.18 2.02
C THR A 61 6.52 14.43 2.66
N GLU A 62 7.12 15.04 3.68
CA GLU A 62 8.16 14.40 4.48
C GLU A 62 7.62 13.12 5.16
N ALA A 63 6.39 13.16 5.67
CA ALA A 63 5.71 12.01 6.24
C ALA A 63 5.57 10.87 5.21
N GLY A 64 5.17 11.19 3.98
CA GLY A 64 5.09 10.21 2.89
C GLY A 64 6.44 9.59 2.57
N ARG A 65 7.50 10.40 2.43
CA ARG A 65 8.86 9.89 2.19
C ARG A 65 9.35 9.00 3.33
N ARG A 66 9.08 9.38 4.58
CA ARG A 66 9.43 8.56 5.76
C ARG A 66 8.70 7.22 5.74
N GLN A 67 7.41 7.21 5.42
CA GLN A 67 6.64 5.98 5.31
C GLN A 67 7.14 5.07 4.18
N ALA A 68 7.49 5.64 3.03
CA ALA A 68 8.12 4.89 1.93
C ALA A 68 9.45 4.25 2.37
N ALA A 69 10.30 5.01 3.07
CA ALA A 69 11.58 4.52 3.56
C ALA A 69 11.41 3.40 4.60
N LEU A 70 10.43 3.50 5.50
CA LEU A 70 10.10 2.45 6.47
C LEU A 70 9.67 1.16 5.77
N ALA A 71 8.74 1.24 4.81
CA ALA A 71 8.29 0.08 4.05
C ALA A 71 9.43 -0.55 3.22
N ALA A 72 10.26 0.28 2.58
CA ALA A 72 11.44 -0.20 1.86
C ALA A 72 12.45 -0.88 2.79
N GLY A 73 12.63 -0.39 4.02
CA GLY A 73 13.45 -1.02 5.06
C GLY A 73 12.94 -2.39 5.51
N LEU A 74 11.65 -2.67 5.33
CA LEU A 74 11.03 -3.99 5.54
C LEU A 74 11.12 -4.89 4.29
N GLY A 75 11.75 -4.43 3.21
CA GLY A 75 11.83 -5.15 1.93
C GLY A 75 10.54 -5.09 1.10
N LEU A 76 9.57 -4.25 1.48
CA LEU A 76 8.32 -4.09 0.73
C LEU A 76 8.58 -3.24 -0.52
N PRO A 77 8.13 -3.69 -1.70
CA PRO A 77 8.01 -2.83 -2.87
C PRO A 77 7.09 -1.64 -2.57
N VAL A 78 7.49 -0.44 -3.00
CA VAL A 78 6.73 0.80 -2.80
C VAL A 78 6.42 1.45 -4.14
N PHE A 79 5.14 1.72 -4.41
CA PHE A 79 4.71 2.43 -5.61
C PHE A 79 3.97 3.71 -5.22
N ALA A 80 4.48 4.86 -5.68
CA ALA A 80 3.78 6.12 -5.59
C ALA A 80 2.93 6.32 -6.85
N VAL A 81 1.61 6.45 -6.67
CA VAL A 81 0.65 6.62 -7.75
C VAL A 81 -0.14 7.91 -7.58
N ARG A 82 -0.43 8.55 -8.70
CA ARG A 82 -1.28 9.72 -8.85
C ARG A 82 -2.14 9.52 -10.09
N ASP A 83 -3.35 10.06 -10.07
CA ASP A 83 -4.14 10.21 -11.31
C ASP A 83 -3.43 11.15 -12.30
#